data_AF-A0A963VQT4-F1
#
_entry.id   AF-A0A963VQT4-F1
#
_cell.length_a   1.000
_cell.length_b   1.000
_cell.length_c   1.000
_cell.angle_alpha   90.00
_cell.angle_beta   90.00
_cell.angle_gamma   90.00
#
_symmetry.space_group_name_H-M   'P 1'
#
loop_
_entity.id
_entity.type
_entity.pdbx_description
1 polymer ?
#
loop_
_entity_poly.entity_id
_entity_poly.type
_entity_poly.pdbx_seq_one_letter_code
_entity_poly.pdbx_strand_id
1 'polypeptide(L)'
;MSDRQRRALRTHWRLWAHAGQLPPEGEWLIWLIMAGRGFGKTRAGAEWVRSIAEDDPAARIALVAASLGEARSVMVEGESGLLAVAPRALRPHFEPSRRLLRWPNGAQAMLYSAGEPESLRGPQHSH
;
A
#
# COMPACT_ATOMS: atom_id res chain seq x y z
N MET A 1 -14.77 26.09 1.63
CA MET A 1 -13.66 25.11 1.71
C MET A 1 -12.51 25.55 0.82
N SER A 2 -11.29 25.62 1.34
CA SER A 2 -10.08 25.89 0.54
C SER A 2 -9.69 24.69 -0.35
N ASP A 3 -8.92 24.94 -1.41
CA ASP A 3 -8.40 23.88 -2.28
C ASP A 3 -7.49 22.88 -1.56
N ARG A 4 -6.78 23.34 -0.52
CA ARG A 4 -6.00 22.48 0.36
C ARG A 4 -6.91 21.49 1.10
N GLN A 5 -8.00 21.97 1.69
CA GLN A 5 -8.96 21.12 2.39
C GLN A 5 -9.66 20.15 1.43
N ARG A 6 -10.04 20.59 0.21
CA ARG A 6 -10.62 19.71 -0.83
C ARG A 6 -9.66 18.61 -1.29
N ARG A 7 -8.35 18.88 -1.33
CA ARG A 7 -7.34 17.86 -1.65
C ARG A 7 -7.16 16.87 -0.49
N ALA A 8 -7.13 17.36 0.75
CA ALA A 8 -7.02 16.50 1.93
C ALA A 8 -8.22 15.54 2.09
N LEU A 9 -9.46 16.01 1.84
CA LEU A 9 -10.64 15.14 1.91
C LEU A 9 -10.62 14.01 0.86
N ARG A 10 -10.03 14.25 -0.32
CA ARG A 10 -9.95 13.24 -1.38
C ARG A 10 -9.00 12.08 -1.04
N THR A 11 -8.00 12.33 -0.21
CA THR A 11 -7.04 11.31 0.25
C THR A 11 -7.45 10.70 1.59
N HIS A 12 -8.49 11.22 2.25
CA HIS A 12 -8.94 10.69 3.53
C HIS A 12 -9.87 9.48 3.34
N TRP A 13 -9.27 8.32 3.09
CA TRP A 13 -9.94 7.08 2.71
C TRP A 13 -11.04 6.62 3.66
N ARG A 14 -10.85 6.79 4.97
CA ARG A 14 -11.82 6.38 5.99
C ARG A 14 -13.20 7.03 5.83
N LEU A 15 -13.31 8.18 5.15
CA LEU A 15 -14.60 8.82 4.84
C LEU A 15 -15.35 8.17 3.67
N TRP A 16 -14.64 7.43 2.81
CA TRP A 16 -15.16 6.88 1.56
C TRP A 16 -15.22 5.35 1.55
N ALA A 17 -14.38 4.72 2.38
CA ALA A 17 -14.32 3.28 2.51
C ALA A 17 -15.61 2.73 3.13
N HIS A 18 -16.14 1.65 2.57
CA HIS A 18 -17.17 0.87 3.28
C HIS A 18 -16.51 -0.08 4.29
N ALA A 19 -17.28 -0.65 5.22
CA ALA A 19 -16.75 -1.48 6.32
C ALA A 19 -15.82 -2.63 5.84
N GLY A 20 -16.19 -3.39 4.81
CA GLY A 20 -15.33 -4.45 4.26
C GLY A 20 -14.02 -4.01 3.57
N GLN A 21 -13.75 -2.70 3.44
CA GLN A 21 -12.49 -2.14 2.91
C GLN A 21 -11.58 -1.61 4.04
N LEU A 22 -11.97 -1.80 5.29
CA LEU A 22 -11.20 -1.42 6.46
C LEU A 22 -10.71 -2.69 7.18
N PRO A 23 -9.51 -2.65 7.80
CA PRO A 23 -9.07 -3.74 8.65
C PRO A 23 -10.05 -3.93 9.83
N PRO A 24 -10.20 -5.17 10.34
CA PRO A 24 -11.01 -5.41 11.53
C PRO A 24 -10.40 -4.71 12.75
N GLU A 25 -11.26 -4.43 13.73
CA GLU A 25 -10.83 -3.90 15.02
C GLU A 25 -10.10 -4.97 15.85
N GLY A 26 -9.23 -4.52 16.77
CA GLY A 26 -8.49 -5.40 17.66
C GLY A 26 -7.25 -6.03 17.02
N GLU A 27 -6.73 -7.07 17.67
CA GLU A 27 -5.56 -7.80 17.22
C GLU A 27 -5.93 -8.90 16.23
N TRP A 28 -5.19 -8.98 15.14
CA TRP A 28 -5.34 -10.02 14.13
C TRP A 28 -4.01 -10.23 13.41
N LEU A 29 -3.80 -11.45 12.94
CA LEU A 29 -2.60 -11.80 12.17
C LEU A 29 -2.82 -11.63 10.66
N ILE A 30 -4.05 -11.89 10.18
CA ILE A 30 -4.37 -11.91 8.76
C ILE A 30 -5.67 -11.15 8.53
N TRP A 31 -5.60 -10.15 7.66
CA TRP A 31 -6.77 -9.51 7.07
C TRP A 31 -6.95 -9.98 5.62
N LEU A 32 -7.97 -10.81 5.39
CA LEU A 32 -8.27 -11.39 4.08
C LEU A 32 -9.50 -10.72 3.46
N ILE A 33 -9.35 -10.17 2.26
CA ILE A 33 -10.45 -9.60 1.48
C ILE A 33 -10.85 -10.56 0.35
N MET A 34 -11.91 -11.33 0.56
CA MET A 34 -12.53 -12.17 -0.48
C MET A 34 -13.72 -11.45 -1.12
N ALA A 35 -13.52 -10.88 -2.31
CA ALA A 35 -14.56 -10.14 -3.00
C ALA A 35 -14.43 -10.16 -4.53
N GLY A 36 -15.53 -9.87 -5.23
CA GLY A 36 -15.60 -9.78 -6.69
C GLY A 36 -14.90 -8.55 -7.29
N ARG A 37 -15.05 -8.36 -8.60
CA ARG A 37 -14.62 -7.14 -9.31
C ARG A 37 -15.45 -5.95 -8.82
N GLY A 38 -14.87 -4.75 -8.87
CA GLY A 38 -15.55 -3.52 -8.43
C GLY A 38 -15.58 -3.27 -6.92
N PHE A 39 -15.23 -4.28 -6.08
CA PHE A 39 -15.16 -4.10 -4.63
C PHE A 39 -14.11 -3.09 -4.16
N GLY A 40 -13.07 -2.83 -4.95
CA GLY A 40 -11.98 -1.91 -4.53
C GLY A 40 -10.90 -2.55 -3.66
N LYS A 41 -10.66 -3.87 -3.79
CA LYS A 41 -9.64 -4.61 -3.02
C LYS A 41 -8.25 -3.97 -3.11
N THR A 42 -7.82 -3.60 -4.32
CA THR A 42 -6.51 -2.98 -4.55
C THR A 42 -6.37 -1.66 -3.80
N ARG A 43 -7.42 -0.81 -3.84
CA ARG A 43 -7.42 0.47 -3.14
C ARG A 43 -7.42 0.28 -1.62
N ALA A 44 -8.23 -0.65 -1.11
CA ALA A 44 -8.25 -0.97 0.33
C ALA A 44 -6.86 -1.40 0.84
N GLY A 45 -6.20 -2.31 0.12
CA GLY A 45 -4.83 -2.74 0.44
C GLY A 45 -3.81 -1.60 0.38
N ALA A 46 -3.86 -0.77 -0.68
CA ALA A 46 -2.95 0.37 -0.83
C ALA A 46 -3.13 1.41 0.29
N GLU A 47 -4.36 1.70 0.69
CA GLU A 47 -4.66 2.65 1.76
C GLU A 47 -4.25 2.10 3.13
N TRP A 48 -4.36 0.80 3.36
CA TRP A 48 -3.87 0.15 4.58
C TRP A 48 -2.34 0.17 4.66
N VAL A 49 -1.64 -0.22 3.58
CA VAL A 49 -0.18 -0.10 3.48
C VAL A 49 0.27 1.35 3.68
N ARG A 50 -0.44 2.32 3.09
CA ARG A 50 -0.15 3.75 3.29
C ARG A 50 -0.28 4.14 4.76
N SER A 51 -1.35 3.70 5.44
CA SER A 51 -1.53 4.00 6.88
C SER A 51 -0.36 3.47 7.70
N ILE A 52 0.04 2.21 7.51
CA ILE A 52 1.19 1.61 8.20
C ILE A 52 2.45 2.44 7.95
N ALA A 53 2.75 2.74 6.69
CA ALA A 53 3.96 3.46 6.33
C ALA A 53 3.97 4.92 6.85
N GLU A 54 2.81 5.58 6.92
CA GLU A 54 2.69 6.94 7.46
C GLU A 54 2.78 6.96 8.99
N ASP A 55 2.30 5.91 9.66
CA ASP A 55 2.28 5.78 11.13
C ASP A 55 3.61 5.26 11.72
N ASP A 56 4.33 4.38 11.01
CA ASP A 56 5.61 3.80 11.45
C ASP A 56 6.76 4.11 10.47
N PRO A 57 7.63 5.08 10.79
CA PRO A 57 8.82 5.41 9.99
C PRO A 57 9.83 4.27 9.82
N ALA A 58 9.81 3.26 10.69
CA ALA A 58 10.69 2.10 10.61
C ALA A 58 10.08 0.93 9.80
N ALA A 59 8.84 1.08 9.33
CA ALA A 59 8.12 0.02 8.64
C ALA A 59 8.90 -0.49 7.42
N ARG A 60 9.00 -1.82 7.33
CA ARG A 60 9.50 -2.58 6.18
C ARG A 60 8.42 -3.52 5.71
N ILE A 61 7.76 -3.16 4.62
CA ILE A 61 6.55 -3.80 4.11
C ILE A 61 6.89 -4.69 2.91
N ALA A 62 6.35 -5.90 2.85
CA ALA A 62 6.47 -6.76 1.67
C ALA A 62 5.23 -6.64 0.77
N LEU A 63 5.42 -6.18 -0.47
CA LEU A 63 4.38 -6.16 -1.51
C LEU A 63 4.56 -7.38 -2.41
N VAL A 64 3.69 -8.37 -2.26
CA VAL A 64 3.80 -9.66 -2.96
C VAL A 64 2.69 -9.79 -4.01
N ALA A 65 3.05 -10.06 -5.27
CA ALA A 65 2.11 -10.39 -6.34
C ALA A 65 2.57 -11.65 -7.10
N ALA A 66 1.81 -12.11 -8.09
CA ALA A 66 2.21 -13.30 -8.86
C ALA A 66 3.50 -13.07 -9.67
N SER A 67 3.74 -11.82 -10.08
CA SER A 67 4.99 -11.39 -10.70
C SER A 67 5.39 -9.97 -10.25
N LEU A 68 6.68 -9.63 -10.39
CA LEU A 68 7.16 -8.25 -10.14
C LEU A 68 6.50 -7.21 -11.05
N GLY A 69 6.21 -7.60 -12.30
CA GLY A 69 5.50 -6.73 -13.25
C GLY A 69 4.07 -6.43 -12.80
N GLU A 70 3.38 -7.41 -12.24
CA GLU A 70 2.05 -7.22 -11.65
C GLU A 70 2.11 -6.37 -10.38
N ALA A 71 3.04 -6.65 -9.46
CA ALA A 71 3.23 -5.83 -8.27
C ALA A 71 3.44 -4.36 -8.63
N ARG A 72 4.32 -4.09 -9.61
CA ARG A 72 4.57 -2.73 -10.10
C ARG A 72 3.33 -2.10 -10.74
N SER A 73 2.77 -2.74 -11.77
CA SER A 73 1.70 -2.15 -12.57
C SER A 73 0.37 -2.01 -11.83
N VAL A 74 0.11 -2.86 -10.83
CA VAL A 74 -1.14 -2.86 -10.06
C VAL A 74 -0.99 -2.18 -8.71
N MET A 75 -0.01 -2.58 -7.89
CA MET A 75 0.10 -2.12 -6.51
C MET A 75 0.83 -0.79 -6.37
N VAL A 76 1.73 -0.45 -7.31
CA VAL A 76 2.55 0.78 -7.23
C VAL A 76 2.04 1.86 -8.16
N GLU A 77 2.09 1.61 -9.47
CA GLU A 77 1.82 2.59 -10.53
C GLU A 77 0.35 2.58 -10.99
N GLY A 78 -0.43 1.58 -10.59
CA GLY A 78 -1.83 1.43 -10.98
C GLY A 78 -2.73 2.55 -10.44
N GLU A 79 -3.91 2.68 -11.02
CA GLU A 79 -4.89 3.72 -10.66
C GLU A 79 -5.29 3.69 -9.17
N SER A 80 -5.33 2.49 -8.58
CA SER A 80 -5.56 2.27 -7.14
C SER A 80 -4.28 1.97 -6.36
N GLY A 81 -3.11 2.13 -6.99
CA GLY A 81 -1.80 1.83 -6.39
C GLY A 81 -1.30 2.94 -5.47
N LEU A 82 -0.20 2.64 -4.77
CA LEU A 82 0.37 3.48 -3.72
C LEU A 82 0.73 4.90 -4.19
N LEU A 83 1.22 5.06 -5.42
CA LEU A 83 1.56 6.38 -5.94
C LEU A 83 0.31 7.23 -6.24
N ALA A 84 -0.80 6.57 -6.64
CA ALA A 84 -2.05 7.23 -6.96
C ALA A 84 -2.82 7.66 -5.70
N VAL A 85 -2.87 6.80 -4.68
CA VAL A 85 -3.63 7.08 -3.44
C VAL A 85 -2.91 8.00 -2.47
N ALA A 86 -1.57 8.11 -2.54
CA ALA A 86 -0.82 8.93 -1.59
C ALA A 86 -1.00 10.44 -1.84
N PRO A 87 -1.25 11.24 -0.78
CA PRO A 87 -1.22 12.70 -0.88
C PRO A 87 0.14 13.18 -1.40
N ARG A 88 0.17 14.27 -2.18
CA ARG A 88 1.41 14.76 -2.82
C ARG A 88 2.56 14.98 -1.83
N ALA A 89 2.28 15.41 -0.60
CA ALA A 89 3.29 15.66 0.43
C ALA A 89 3.85 14.38 1.09
N LEU A 90 3.10 13.27 1.05
CA LEU A 90 3.45 11.99 1.67
C LEU A 90 3.72 10.90 0.63
N ARG A 91 3.69 11.27 -0.67
CA ARG A 91 3.85 10.32 -1.76
C ARG A 91 5.23 9.66 -1.71
N PRO A 92 5.30 8.32 -1.68
CA PRO A 92 6.59 7.64 -1.70
C PRO A 92 7.29 7.80 -3.06
N HIS A 93 8.61 7.72 -3.03
CA HIS A 93 9.43 7.59 -4.23
C HIS A 93 9.60 6.11 -4.57
N PHE A 94 9.34 5.75 -5.83
CA PHE A 94 9.57 4.39 -6.32
C PHE A 94 10.90 4.32 -7.08
N GLU A 95 11.75 3.37 -6.68
CA GLU A 95 13.06 3.07 -7.28
C GLU A 95 12.97 1.70 -8.02
N PRO A 96 12.62 1.67 -9.33
CA PRO A 96 12.29 0.42 -10.03
C PRO A 96 13.43 -0.60 -10.06
N SER A 97 14.68 -0.14 -10.23
CA SER A 97 15.87 -1.00 -10.24
C SER A 97 16.10 -1.71 -8.91
N ARG A 98 15.64 -1.11 -7.81
CA ARG A 98 15.75 -1.65 -6.46
C ARG A 98 14.47 -2.32 -5.98
N ARG A 99 13.40 -2.28 -6.77
CA ARG A 99 12.08 -2.83 -6.42
C ARG A 99 11.51 -2.21 -5.12
N LEU A 100 11.85 -0.95 -4.84
CA LEU A 100 11.67 -0.34 -3.53
C LEU A 100 10.82 0.94 -3.61
N LEU A 101 9.83 1.07 -2.74
CA LEU A 101 9.15 2.33 -2.41
C LEU A 101 9.70 2.88 -1.11
N ARG A 102 9.95 4.19 -1.06
CA ARG A 102 10.40 4.89 0.15
C ARG A 102 9.51 6.09 0.43
N TRP A 103 8.94 6.14 1.62
CA TRP A 103 8.19 7.29 2.10
C TRP A 103 9.12 8.39 2.60
N PRO A 104 8.69 9.67 2.59
CA PRO A 104 9.49 10.78 3.10
C PRO A 104 9.91 10.63 4.57
N ASN A 105 9.14 9.90 5.38
CA ASN A 105 9.43 9.68 6.80
C ASN A 105 10.46 8.57 7.04
N GLY A 106 10.81 7.77 6.03
CA GLY A 106 11.78 6.67 6.15
C GLY A 106 11.19 5.27 5.92
N ALA A 107 9.87 5.10 6.02
CA ALA A 107 9.20 3.82 5.83
C ALA A 107 9.42 3.28 4.41
N GLN A 108 9.41 1.95 4.27
CA GLN A 108 9.79 1.28 3.03
C GLN A 108 8.85 0.13 2.68
N ALA A 109 8.60 -0.04 1.39
CA ALA A 109 7.91 -1.22 0.86
C ALA A 109 8.71 -1.84 -0.30
N MET A 110 8.99 -3.13 -0.23
CA MET A 110 9.76 -3.87 -1.24
C MET A 110 8.84 -4.79 -2.03
N LEU A 111 9.03 -4.88 -3.35
CA LEU A 111 8.24 -5.71 -4.24
C LEU A 111 8.85 -7.11 -4.36
N TYR A 112 7.99 -8.12 -4.28
CA TYR A 112 8.32 -9.53 -4.41
C TYR A 112 7.40 -10.24 -5.40
N SER A 113 7.93 -11.32 -5.99
CA SER A 113 7.18 -12.25 -6.82
C SER A 113 6.92 -13.53 -6.04
N ALA A 114 5.66 -13.96 -5.98
CA ALA A 114 5.30 -15.28 -5.48
C ALA A 114 5.90 -16.41 -6.34
N GLY A 115 6.26 -16.14 -7.60
CA GLY A 115 7.00 -17.08 -8.45
C GLY A 115 8.48 -17.25 -8.08
N GLU A 116 9.03 -16.39 -7.21
CA GLU A 116 10.42 -16.46 -6.72
C GLU A 116 10.45 -16.43 -5.18
N PRO A 117 9.88 -17.45 -4.49
CA PRO A 117 9.65 -17.42 -3.05
C PRO A 117 10.93 -17.30 -2.22
N GLU A 118 12.06 -17.79 -2.72
CA GLU A 118 13.35 -17.67 -2.03
C GLU A 118 13.81 -16.22 -1.85
N SER A 119 13.33 -15.29 -2.69
CA SER A 119 13.62 -13.87 -2.55
C SER A 119 13.08 -13.25 -1.25
N LEU A 120 12.07 -13.89 -0.63
CA LEU A 120 11.47 -13.46 0.64
C LEU A 120 12.25 -13.95 1.88
N ARG A 121 13.19 -14.90 1.75
CA ARG A 121 13.82 -15.62 2.89
C ARG A 121 15.04 -14.95 3.53
N GLY A 122 15.44 -13.76 3.11
CA GLY A 122 16.60 -13.04 3.65
C GLY A 122 16.29 -11.63 4.18
N PRO A 123 15.45 -10.84 3.48
CA PRO A 123 15.07 -9.52 3.96
C PRO A 123 14.24 -9.57 5.25
N GLN A 124 14.43 -8.58 6.12
CA GLN A 124 13.66 -8.43 7.35
C GLN A 124 12.42 -7.57 7.10
N HIS A 125 11.25 -8.14 7.39
CA HIS A 125 9.94 -7.49 7.24
C HIS A 125 9.25 -7.34 8.58
N SER A 126 8.51 -6.26 8.71
CA SER A 126 7.67 -5.97 9.88
C SER A 126 6.18 -6.15 9.57
N HIS A 127 5.79 -6.00 8.30
CA HIS A 127 4.40 -5.93 7.82
C HIS A 127 4.27 -6.53 6.42
#